data_AF-A0A1M5C7G9-F1
#
_entry.id   AF-A0A1M5C7G9-F1
#
_cell.length_a   1.000
_cell.length_b   1.000
_cell.length_c   1.000
_cell.angle_alpha   90.00
_cell.angle_beta   90.00
_cell.angle_gamma   90.00
#
_symmetry.space_group_name_H-M   'P 1'
#
loop_
_entity.id
_entity.type
_entity.pdbx_description
1 polymer ?
#
loop_
_entity_poly.entity_id
_entity_poly.type
_entity_poly.pdbx_seq_one_letter_code
_entity_poly.pdbx_strand_id
1 'polypeptide(L)'
;MLRTLLLLLGVLFIVFNTTYGQTRLVVLGSSTSAGTGASVPDSAWVNRFQAAYAKNRNDNQDTSIINLAVGGYVTYKIMPNEYIAPAGKPTPDTAHNVTKALSYAPSVIIINLPTNDVGNGYSRAEFINNLRYLYRYIQAAGVKPYITTTQPRSQYDSNYRSILHDMVDSIMSSFGNNAIDFWNGIATTDGLYNIKPELNSGDGVHLNDKGHGLLFQKAIAKNVFGTEPTGNIVNIHIEAEKWSAMSGVSTENTADVGGTQNVGWIDNGDWMEYSVNVPAAGSYTMSFRLASPYNGAQFQVSKGTAVLSTVTVPITGTWQTWQTVTRAINLSAGTQTIRIQSISTAGWNINWLEIAGASAANQSPTANAGADKTITLPANSVSLSGSGSDPDGSIASYAWSKVSGGAATINSPSAASTTVSGLAQGSYIFRLTVTDNAGATAFDDVLVTVNGATGTSSRIEAENWSAMSGVLTENCSEGTLDVGWI
;
A
#
# COMPACT_ATOMS: atom_id res chain seq x y z
N MET A 1 10.69 43.98 59.44
CA MET A 1 9.87 42.78 59.21
C MET A 1 9.64 42.63 57.72
N LEU A 2 10.33 41.64 57.16
CA LEU A 2 10.42 41.29 55.75
C LEU A 2 9.12 40.56 55.33
N ARG A 3 8.45 40.99 54.26
CA ARG A 3 7.29 40.27 53.68
C ARG A 3 7.76 39.42 52.50
N THR A 4 7.58 38.12 52.64
CA THR A 4 7.96 37.05 51.72
C THR A 4 7.08 37.05 50.46
N LEU A 5 7.74 36.99 49.31
CA LEU A 5 7.15 36.79 47.98
C LEU A 5 7.03 35.27 47.74
N LEU A 6 5.82 34.76 47.45
CA LEU A 6 5.62 33.41 46.93
C LEU A 6 5.09 33.53 45.50
N LEU A 7 5.91 33.19 44.50
CA LEU A 7 5.47 32.99 43.13
C LEU A 7 4.75 31.63 43.02
N LEU A 8 3.48 31.64 42.63
CA LEU A 8 2.80 30.45 42.10
C LEU A 8 3.00 30.40 40.59
N LEU A 9 3.82 29.47 40.11
CA LEU A 9 3.85 29.04 38.70
C LEU A 9 2.59 28.19 38.43
N GLY A 10 1.57 28.80 37.84
CA GLY A 10 0.48 28.09 37.21
C GLY A 10 0.96 27.52 35.87
N VAL A 11 1.20 26.21 35.81
CA VAL A 11 1.40 25.49 34.55
C VAL A 11 0.07 25.49 33.81
N LEU A 12 -0.05 26.36 32.81
CA LEU A 12 -1.13 26.34 31.84
C LEU A 12 -0.97 25.07 30.98
N PHE A 13 -1.67 24.00 31.34
CA PHE A 13 -1.91 22.90 30.42
C PHE A 13 -2.78 23.42 29.27
N ILE A 14 -2.13 23.88 28.19
CA ILE A 14 -2.78 23.97 26.89
C ILE A 14 -3.01 22.52 26.46
N VAL A 15 -4.20 22.00 26.73
CA VAL A 15 -4.70 20.83 26.02
C VAL A 15 -4.90 21.29 24.58
N PHE A 16 -3.95 20.95 23.71
CA PHE A 16 -4.22 20.91 22.29
C PHE A 16 -5.29 19.84 22.08
N ASN A 17 -6.56 20.24 22.12
CA ASN A 17 -7.58 19.48 21.41
C ASN A 17 -7.30 19.68 19.92
N THR A 18 -6.37 18.87 19.39
CA THR A 18 -6.37 18.57 17.97
C THR A 18 -7.71 17.91 17.68
N THR A 19 -8.69 18.69 17.24
CA THR A 19 -9.81 18.15 16.47
C THR A 19 -9.22 17.57 15.19
N TYR A 20 -8.85 16.29 15.24
CA TYR A 20 -8.48 15.53 14.07
C TYR A 20 -9.71 15.46 13.15
N GLY A 21 -9.61 16.07 11.97
CA GLY A 21 -10.70 16.11 11.00
C GLY A 21 -11.07 14.70 10.53
N GLN A 22 -12.36 14.42 10.38
CA GLN A 22 -12.86 13.18 9.81
C GLN A 22 -12.28 12.99 8.40
N THR A 23 -11.51 11.93 8.16
CA THR A 23 -11.00 11.61 6.81
C THR A 23 -12.12 10.95 6.02
N ARG A 24 -12.49 11.50 4.86
CA ARG A 24 -13.57 10.92 4.04
C ARG A 24 -13.08 10.61 2.63
N LEU A 25 -13.53 9.48 2.11
CA LEU A 25 -13.34 9.11 0.71
C LEU A 25 -14.69 8.86 0.06
N VAL A 26 -14.87 9.40 -1.14
CA VAL A 26 -16.05 9.14 -1.96
C VAL A 26 -15.65 8.35 -3.19
N VAL A 27 -16.39 7.28 -3.48
CA VAL A 27 -16.26 6.52 -4.73
C VAL A 27 -17.36 6.98 -5.68
N LEU A 28 -16.96 7.48 -6.85
CA LEU A 28 -17.83 7.68 -8.00
C LEU A 28 -17.57 6.54 -8.99
N GLY A 29 -18.61 5.95 -9.55
CA GLY A 29 -18.37 4.86 -10.48
C GLY A 29 -19.61 4.23 -11.08
N SER A 30 -19.38 3.09 -11.72
CA SER A 30 -20.43 2.29 -12.35
C SER A 30 -20.72 0.98 -11.59
N SER A 31 -21.25 -0.03 -12.27
CA SER A 31 -21.68 -1.32 -11.72
C SER A 31 -20.62 -2.02 -10.88
N THR A 32 -19.36 -2.05 -11.31
CA THR A 32 -18.28 -2.68 -10.53
C THR A 32 -18.08 -2.03 -9.15
N SER A 33 -18.19 -0.70 -9.05
CA SER A 33 -18.12 -0.04 -7.74
C SER A 33 -19.42 -0.10 -6.97
N ALA A 34 -20.56 -0.20 -7.66
CA ALA A 34 -21.85 -0.49 -7.03
C ALA A 34 -21.92 -1.92 -6.45
N GLY A 35 -20.97 -2.78 -6.79
CA GLY A 35 -20.85 -4.15 -6.26
C GLY A 35 -21.43 -5.23 -7.18
N THR A 36 -21.80 -4.92 -8.41
CA THR A 36 -22.30 -5.92 -9.37
C THR A 36 -21.23 -6.95 -9.69
N GLY A 37 -21.60 -8.23 -9.62
CA GLY A 37 -20.72 -9.38 -9.80
C GLY A 37 -20.25 -10.00 -8.47
N ALA A 38 -20.22 -9.21 -7.39
CA ALA A 38 -20.06 -9.75 -6.05
C ALA A 38 -21.33 -10.51 -5.62
N SER A 39 -21.13 -11.65 -4.96
CA SER A 39 -22.21 -12.53 -4.47
C SER A 39 -23.00 -11.91 -3.33
N VAL A 40 -22.33 -11.11 -2.49
CA VAL A 40 -22.89 -10.38 -1.35
C VAL A 40 -22.24 -8.99 -1.26
N PRO A 41 -22.91 -8.00 -0.64
CA PRO A 41 -22.37 -6.64 -0.52
C PRO A 41 -20.95 -6.60 0.06
N ASP A 42 -20.65 -7.40 1.09
CA ASP A 42 -19.34 -7.43 1.74
C ASP A 42 -18.22 -7.98 0.85
N SER A 43 -18.57 -8.74 -0.20
CA SER A 43 -17.61 -9.21 -1.20
C SER A 43 -17.20 -8.11 -2.18
N ALA A 44 -17.99 -7.03 -2.31
CA ALA A 44 -17.68 -5.92 -3.21
C ALA A 44 -16.44 -5.14 -2.74
N TRP A 45 -15.62 -4.73 -3.70
CA TRP A 45 -14.32 -4.11 -3.40
C TRP A 45 -14.44 -2.83 -2.56
N VAL A 46 -15.47 -2.02 -2.78
CA VAL A 46 -15.72 -0.79 -1.99
C VAL A 46 -16.11 -1.12 -0.56
N ASN A 47 -16.92 -2.16 -0.34
CA ASN A 47 -17.31 -2.62 1.00
C ASN A 47 -16.12 -3.25 1.74
N ARG A 48 -15.29 -4.05 1.05
CA ARG A 48 -14.01 -4.54 1.59
C ARG A 48 -13.10 -3.37 1.99
N PHE A 49 -13.01 -2.35 1.12
CA PHE A 49 -12.27 -1.12 1.39
C PHE A 49 -12.81 -0.39 2.62
N GLN A 50 -14.12 -0.21 2.72
CA GLN A 50 -14.75 0.39 3.88
C GLN A 50 -14.47 -0.40 5.17
N ALA A 51 -14.61 -1.73 5.14
CA ALA A 51 -14.34 -2.58 6.30
C ALA A 51 -12.88 -2.46 6.77
N ALA A 52 -11.92 -2.39 5.83
CA ALA A 52 -10.50 -2.22 6.13
C ALA A 52 -10.21 -0.91 6.87
N TYR A 53 -10.86 0.20 6.50
CA TYR A 53 -10.65 1.49 7.15
C TYR A 53 -11.59 1.77 8.34
N ALA A 54 -12.62 0.95 8.56
CA ALA A 54 -13.59 1.15 9.65
C ALA A 54 -13.11 0.69 11.04
N LYS A 55 -12.03 -0.12 11.15
CA LYS A 55 -11.68 -0.85 12.39
C LYS A 55 -10.31 -0.57 13.02
N ASN A 56 -9.54 0.41 12.57
CA ASN A 56 -8.24 0.76 13.17
C ASN A 56 -8.35 1.74 14.37
N ARG A 57 -9.16 1.43 15.39
CA ARG A 57 -9.29 2.31 16.57
C ARG A 57 -8.21 2.06 17.62
N ASN A 58 -7.09 2.74 17.45
CA ASN A 58 -6.33 3.35 18.56
C ASN A 58 -5.93 4.81 18.28
N ASP A 59 -6.28 5.37 17.11
CA ASP A 59 -6.19 6.81 16.86
C ASP A 59 -7.57 7.39 16.54
N ASN A 60 -7.76 8.65 16.89
CA ASN A 60 -9.05 9.33 16.95
C ASN A 60 -9.54 9.81 15.55
N GLN A 61 -9.24 9.05 14.48
CA GLN A 61 -9.57 9.40 13.09
C GLN A 61 -10.68 8.52 12.52
N ASP A 62 -11.89 9.06 12.50
CA ASP A 62 -13.08 8.38 11.96
C ASP A 62 -13.01 8.43 10.42
N THR A 63 -12.49 7.38 9.76
CA THR A 63 -12.44 7.34 8.29
C THR A 63 -13.78 6.83 7.72
N SER A 64 -14.45 7.62 6.89
CA SER A 64 -15.73 7.26 6.27
C SER A 64 -15.59 7.07 4.76
N ILE A 65 -16.02 5.92 4.26
CA ILE A 65 -16.10 5.62 2.83
C ILE A 65 -17.55 5.76 2.38
N ILE A 66 -17.77 6.56 1.33
CA ILE A 66 -19.11 6.85 0.79
C ILE A 66 -19.13 6.36 -0.66
N ASN A 67 -19.99 5.38 -0.94
CA ASN A 67 -20.14 4.84 -2.29
C ASN A 67 -21.31 5.53 -3.01
N LEU A 68 -21.01 6.31 -4.04
CA LEU A 68 -22.00 6.95 -4.92
C LEU A 68 -22.11 6.25 -6.29
N ALA A 69 -21.46 5.10 -6.48
CA ALA A 69 -21.46 4.41 -7.75
C ALA A 69 -22.84 3.86 -8.12
N VAL A 70 -23.18 3.93 -9.41
CA VAL A 70 -24.48 3.47 -9.94
C VAL A 70 -24.28 2.66 -11.22
N GLY A 71 -24.91 1.50 -11.28
CA GLY A 71 -24.86 0.60 -12.44
C GLY A 71 -25.16 1.32 -13.77
N GLY A 72 -24.39 1.02 -14.81
CA GLY A 72 -24.60 1.55 -16.16
C GLY A 72 -24.07 2.98 -16.39
N TYR A 73 -23.57 3.67 -15.36
CA TYR A 73 -23.04 5.03 -15.53
C TYR A 73 -21.89 5.12 -16.55
N VAL A 74 -21.90 6.24 -17.26
CA VAL A 74 -20.88 6.74 -18.18
C VAL A 74 -20.28 8.04 -17.62
N THR A 75 -19.17 8.52 -18.17
CA THR A 75 -18.47 9.70 -17.66
C THR A 75 -19.35 10.95 -17.49
N TYR A 76 -20.30 11.19 -18.41
CA TYR A 76 -21.22 12.34 -18.31
C TYR A 76 -22.13 12.33 -17.09
N LYS A 77 -22.51 11.16 -16.59
CA LYS A 77 -23.41 11.06 -15.42
C LYS A 77 -22.80 11.60 -14.15
N ILE A 78 -21.46 11.56 -14.04
CA ILE A 78 -20.75 11.99 -12.83
C ILE A 78 -20.13 13.39 -12.94
N MET A 79 -20.38 14.11 -14.04
CA MET A 79 -19.98 15.51 -14.23
C MET A 79 -20.65 16.45 -13.22
N PRO A 80 -20.07 17.64 -12.92
CA PRO A 80 -20.67 18.52 -11.93
C PRO A 80 -22.01 19.09 -12.40
N ASN A 81 -22.81 19.60 -11.46
CA ASN A 81 -24.18 20.06 -11.70
C ASN A 81 -24.27 21.10 -12.83
N GLU A 82 -23.27 21.98 -12.94
CA GLU A 82 -23.19 23.05 -13.92
C GLU A 82 -22.64 22.60 -15.29
N TYR A 83 -22.23 21.34 -15.43
CA TYR A 83 -21.72 20.83 -16.70
C TYR A 83 -22.85 20.68 -17.72
N ILE A 84 -22.71 21.38 -18.84
CA ILE A 84 -23.63 21.30 -19.97
C ILE A 84 -23.14 20.19 -20.90
N ALA A 85 -23.83 19.06 -20.87
CA ALA A 85 -23.50 17.93 -21.75
C ALA A 85 -23.76 18.28 -23.23
N PRO A 86 -22.88 17.84 -24.15
CA PRO A 86 -23.14 17.98 -25.59
C PRO A 86 -24.48 17.35 -26.00
N ALA A 87 -25.05 17.83 -27.10
CA ALA A 87 -26.29 17.28 -27.63
C ALA A 87 -26.20 15.75 -27.82
N GLY A 88 -27.23 15.02 -27.35
CA GLY A 88 -27.29 13.56 -27.41
C GLY A 88 -26.52 12.82 -26.30
N LYS A 89 -25.85 13.54 -25.38
CA LYS A 89 -25.21 12.95 -24.20
C LYS A 89 -26.11 13.09 -22.97
N PRO A 90 -26.07 12.14 -22.02
CA PRO A 90 -26.91 12.23 -20.82
C PRO A 90 -26.48 13.41 -19.95
N THR A 91 -27.45 14.05 -19.31
CA THR A 91 -27.17 15.08 -18.30
C THR A 91 -26.56 14.46 -17.04
N PRO A 92 -25.78 15.24 -16.28
CA PRO A 92 -25.26 14.81 -14.98
C PRO A 92 -26.36 14.37 -14.02
N ASP A 93 -26.09 13.36 -13.19
CA ASP A 93 -26.98 12.93 -12.12
C ASP A 93 -26.59 13.61 -10.80
N THR A 94 -27.38 14.59 -10.40
CA THR A 94 -27.09 15.44 -9.23
C THR A 94 -27.07 14.68 -7.90
N ALA A 95 -27.61 13.46 -7.85
CA ALA A 95 -27.59 12.62 -6.64
C ALA A 95 -26.32 11.75 -6.53
N HIS A 96 -25.57 11.59 -7.62
CA HIS A 96 -24.46 10.62 -7.71
C HIS A 96 -23.24 11.15 -8.48
N ASN A 97 -23.10 12.47 -8.60
CA ASN A 97 -22.02 13.10 -9.34
C ASN A 97 -20.93 13.73 -8.46
N VAL A 98 -19.94 14.33 -9.10
CA VAL A 98 -18.81 14.98 -8.41
C VAL A 98 -19.22 16.15 -7.52
N THR A 99 -20.26 16.92 -7.88
CA THR A 99 -20.78 17.98 -6.98
C THR A 99 -21.35 17.38 -5.70
N LYS A 100 -22.11 16.28 -5.81
CA LYS A 100 -22.59 15.56 -4.63
C LYS A 100 -21.45 14.94 -3.83
N ALA A 101 -20.44 14.37 -4.49
CA ALA A 101 -19.26 13.84 -3.82
C ALA A 101 -18.55 14.90 -2.97
N LEU A 102 -18.31 16.09 -3.54
CA LEU A 102 -17.67 17.20 -2.84
C LEU A 102 -18.50 17.75 -1.67
N SER A 103 -19.83 17.60 -1.71
CA SER A 103 -20.70 18.02 -0.60
C SER A 103 -20.44 17.25 0.70
N TYR A 104 -19.81 16.08 0.63
CA TYR A 104 -19.38 15.32 1.81
C TYR A 104 -18.04 15.81 2.39
N ALA A 105 -17.42 16.84 1.82
CA ALA A 105 -16.08 17.32 2.15
C ALA A 105 -15.06 16.17 2.24
N PRO A 106 -14.84 15.42 1.15
CA PRO A 106 -13.87 14.34 1.11
C PRO A 106 -12.44 14.83 1.06
N SER A 107 -11.52 14.03 1.60
CA SER A 107 -10.07 14.18 1.40
C SER A 107 -9.64 13.54 0.07
N VAL A 108 -10.38 12.50 -0.36
CA VAL A 108 -10.07 11.67 -1.53
C VAL A 108 -11.34 11.36 -2.33
N ILE A 109 -11.25 11.37 -3.66
CA ILE A 109 -12.28 10.81 -4.54
C ILE A 109 -11.65 9.77 -5.47
N ILE A 110 -12.22 8.56 -5.52
CA ILE A 110 -11.87 7.54 -6.51
C ILE A 110 -12.95 7.53 -7.60
N ILE A 111 -12.54 7.61 -8.87
CA ILE A 111 -13.41 7.43 -10.03
C ILE A 111 -13.14 6.05 -10.64
N ASN A 112 -14.12 5.14 -10.55
CA ASN A 112 -14.08 3.84 -11.18
C ASN A 112 -15.18 3.68 -12.23
N LEU A 113 -14.80 3.90 -13.48
CA LEU A 113 -15.64 3.64 -14.64
C LEU A 113 -15.01 2.50 -15.45
N PRO A 114 -15.52 1.25 -15.33
CA PRO A 114 -15.11 0.10 -16.15
C PRO A 114 -15.30 0.34 -17.64
N THR A 115 -16.19 1.31 -17.96
CA THR A 115 -16.50 2.00 -19.22
C THR A 115 -17.67 1.44 -20.03
N ASN A 116 -18.86 1.85 -19.61
CA ASN A 116 -20.04 1.80 -20.48
C ASN A 116 -19.96 2.84 -21.60
N ASP A 117 -19.05 3.82 -21.51
CA ASP A 117 -18.83 4.87 -22.51
C ASP A 117 -18.57 4.26 -23.90
N VAL A 118 -17.70 3.25 -23.99
CA VAL A 118 -17.43 2.55 -25.26
C VAL A 118 -18.70 1.86 -25.78
N GLY A 119 -19.47 1.21 -24.90
CA GLY A 119 -20.76 0.59 -25.23
C GLY A 119 -21.82 1.59 -25.69
N ASN A 120 -21.68 2.88 -25.33
CA ASN A 120 -22.54 3.97 -25.79
C ASN A 120 -21.94 4.71 -27.00
N GLY A 121 -20.87 4.19 -27.61
CA GLY A 121 -20.25 4.74 -28.81
C GLY A 121 -19.38 5.98 -28.56
N TYR A 122 -18.94 6.21 -27.32
CA TYR A 122 -18.12 7.38 -27.00
C TYR A 122 -16.67 7.12 -27.35
N SER A 123 -16.02 8.12 -27.96
CA SER A 123 -14.63 7.96 -28.39
C SER A 123 -13.66 7.92 -27.20
N ARG A 124 -12.50 7.29 -27.40
CA ARG A 124 -11.38 7.33 -26.42
C ARG A 124 -11.01 8.76 -26.02
N ALA A 125 -10.98 9.68 -26.97
CA ALA A 125 -10.66 11.08 -26.72
C ALA A 125 -11.71 11.76 -25.83
N GLU A 126 -12.98 11.52 -26.12
CA GLU A 126 -14.11 12.02 -25.32
C GLU A 126 -14.04 11.52 -23.88
N PHE A 127 -13.86 10.22 -23.69
CA PHE A 127 -13.73 9.60 -22.37
C PHE A 127 -12.55 10.18 -21.56
N ILE A 128 -11.35 10.26 -22.16
CA ILE A 128 -10.17 10.78 -21.47
C ILE A 128 -10.31 12.28 -21.17
N ASN A 129 -10.92 13.07 -22.07
CA ASN A 129 -11.18 14.48 -21.82
C ASN A 129 -12.17 14.68 -20.67
N ASN A 130 -13.19 13.83 -20.59
CA ASN A 130 -14.15 13.85 -19.49
C ASN A 130 -13.47 13.53 -18.14
N LEU A 131 -12.60 12.50 -18.10
CA LEU A 131 -11.83 12.20 -16.90
C LEU A 131 -10.87 13.32 -16.50
N ARG A 132 -10.19 13.97 -17.47
CA ARG A 132 -9.33 15.13 -17.21
C ARG A 132 -10.10 16.31 -16.64
N TYR A 133 -11.31 16.55 -17.13
CA TYR A 133 -12.21 17.57 -16.59
C TYR A 133 -12.52 17.28 -15.11
N LEU A 134 -13.02 16.07 -14.82
CA LEU A 134 -13.35 15.65 -13.45
C LEU A 134 -12.14 15.74 -12.52
N TYR A 135 -10.99 15.25 -12.98
CA TYR A 135 -9.74 15.30 -12.23
C TYR A 135 -9.37 16.73 -11.83
N ARG A 136 -9.37 17.68 -12.77
CA ARG A 136 -9.07 19.10 -12.50
C ARG A 136 -10.12 19.74 -11.59
N TYR A 137 -11.39 19.39 -11.80
CA TYR A 137 -12.49 19.89 -10.98
C TYR A 137 -12.34 19.48 -9.51
N ILE A 138 -11.98 18.22 -9.27
CA ILE A 138 -11.72 17.69 -7.92
C ILE A 138 -10.48 18.34 -7.30
N GLN A 139 -9.39 18.48 -8.07
CA GLN A 139 -8.17 19.15 -7.58
C GLN A 139 -8.41 20.61 -7.21
N ALA A 140 -9.22 21.34 -7.99
CA ALA A 140 -9.56 22.73 -7.71
C ALA A 140 -10.33 22.89 -6.39
N ALA A 141 -11.03 21.85 -5.95
CA ALA A 141 -11.69 21.80 -4.64
C ALA A 141 -10.75 21.41 -3.48
N GLY A 142 -9.45 21.22 -3.73
CA GLY A 142 -8.46 20.80 -2.72
C GLY A 142 -8.53 19.31 -2.36
N VAL A 143 -9.25 18.50 -3.15
CA VAL A 143 -9.45 17.07 -2.91
C VAL A 143 -8.50 16.27 -3.81
N LYS A 144 -8.02 15.11 -3.35
CA LYS A 144 -7.15 14.22 -4.15
C LYS A 144 -7.97 13.29 -5.04
N PRO A 145 -7.96 13.43 -6.38
CA PRO A 145 -8.59 12.47 -7.27
C PRO A 145 -7.69 11.28 -7.57
N TYR A 146 -8.27 10.09 -7.60
CA TYR A 146 -7.67 8.88 -8.19
C TYR A 146 -8.59 8.33 -9.28
N ILE A 147 -7.99 7.87 -10.38
CA ILE A 147 -8.71 7.34 -11.55
C ILE A 147 -8.33 5.88 -11.72
N THR A 148 -9.29 4.97 -11.68
CA THR A 148 -9.00 3.58 -12.02
C THR A 148 -8.92 3.40 -13.53
N THR A 149 -8.16 2.43 -14.00
CA THR A 149 -8.21 2.02 -15.40
C THR A 149 -9.56 1.39 -15.77
N THR A 150 -9.77 1.15 -17.06
CA THR A 150 -10.89 0.35 -17.58
C THR A 150 -10.78 -1.11 -17.10
N GLN A 151 -11.79 -1.92 -17.38
CA GLN A 151 -11.79 -3.35 -17.03
C GLN A 151 -12.13 -4.21 -18.26
N PRO A 152 -11.58 -5.43 -18.39
CA PRO A 152 -11.89 -6.31 -19.51
C PRO A 152 -13.37 -6.73 -19.50
N ARG A 153 -13.95 -6.96 -20.67
CA ARG A 153 -15.34 -7.43 -20.83
C ARG A 153 -15.42 -8.53 -21.88
N SER A 154 -15.43 -9.79 -21.45
CA SER A 154 -15.45 -10.99 -22.29
C SER A 154 -16.67 -11.12 -23.20
N GLN A 155 -17.81 -10.51 -22.85
CA GLN A 155 -19.02 -10.62 -23.68
C GLN A 155 -18.94 -9.86 -25.02
N TYR A 156 -17.98 -8.95 -25.16
CA TYR A 156 -17.82 -8.14 -26.36
C TYR A 156 -16.74 -8.71 -27.28
N ASP A 157 -16.77 -8.28 -28.55
CA ASP A 157 -15.77 -8.68 -29.54
C ASP A 157 -14.34 -8.21 -29.18
N SER A 158 -13.36 -8.70 -29.92
CA SER A 158 -11.95 -8.38 -29.70
C SER A 158 -11.64 -6.90 -29.92
N ASN A 159 -12.33 -6.24 -30.86
CA ASN A 159 -12.12 -4.82 -31.14
C ASN A 159 -12.55 -3.94 -29.96
N TYR A 160 -13.71 -4.22 -29.37
CA TYR A 160 -14.18 -3.54 -28.17
C TYR A 160 -13.16 -3.71 -27.02
N ARG A 161 -12.67 -4.92 -26.81
CA ARG A 161 -11.69 -5.22 -25.75
C ARG A 161 -10.34 -4.56 -25.99
N SER A 162 -9.89 -4.46 -27.24
CA SER A 162 -8.68 -3.70 -27.61
C SER A 162 -8.87 -2.20 -27.32
N ILE A 163 -10.04 -1.62 -27.62
CA ILE A 163 -10.33 -0.22 -27.26
C ILE A 163 -10.24 -0.01 -25.75
N LEU A 164 -10.82 -0.93 -24.96
CA LEU A 164 -10.72 -0.87 -23.51
C LEU A 164 -9.27 -0.94 -23.02
N HIS A 165 -8.47 -1.85 -23.59
CA HIS A 165 -7.06 -1.99 -23.29
C HIS A 165 -6.27 -0.70 -23.60
N ASP A 166 -6.45 -0.13 -24.79
CA ASP A 166 -5.81 1.13 -25.19
C ASP A 166 -6.16 2.31 -24.25
N MET A 167 -7.35 2.27 -23.67
CA MET A 167 -7.78 3.25 -22.68
C MET A 167 -7.07 3.08 -21.34
N VAL A 168 -6.60 1.87 -20.98
CA VAL A 168 -5.73 1.63 -19.81
C VAL A 168 -4.46 2.47 -19.93
N ASP A 169 -3.74 2.35 -21.04
CA ASP A 169 -2.50 3.09 -21.28
C ASP A 169 -2.75 4.60 -21.27
N SER A 170 -3.86 5.02 -21.87
CA SER A 170 -4.28 6.43 -21.90
C SER A 170 -4.53 6.99 -20.49
N ILE A 171 -5.15 6.21 -19.60
CA ILE A 171 -5.40 6.58 -18.20
C ILE A 171 -4.08 6.61 -17.43
N MET A 172 -3.27 5.55 -17.51
CA MET A 172 -2.01 5.44 -16.80
C MET A 172 -1.06 6.58 -17.18
N SER A 173 -0.97 6.91 -18.47
CA SER A 173 -0.18 8.05 -18.97
C SER A 173 -0.75 9.41 -18.54
N SER A 174 -2.08 9.58 -18.55
CA SER A 174 -2.70 10.88 -18.24
C SER A 174 -2.72 11.23 -16.75
N PHE A 175 -2.74 10.23 -15.87
CA PHE A 175 -2.94 10.44 -14.43
C PHE A 175 -1.79 9.90 -13.57
N GLY A 176 -0.84 9.14 -14.12
CA GLY A 176 0.41 8.74 -13.47
C GLY A 176 0.20 8.14 -12.09
N ASN A 177 0.83 8.75 -11.07
CA ASN A 177 0.71 8.32 -9.67
C ASN A 177 -0.70 8.45 -9.10
N ASN A 178 -1.65 9.07 -9.79
CA ASN A 178 -3.05 9.12 -9.40
C ASN A 178 -3.93 8.13 -10.19
N ALA A 179 -3.33 7.26 -11.02
CA ALA A 179 -4.02 6.13 -11.65
C ALA A 179 -3.95 4.85 -10.79
N ILE A 180 -5.02 4.05 -10.79
CA ILE A 180 -5.08 2.73 -10.15
C ILE A 180 -5.33 1.67 -11.24
N ASP A 181 -4.39 0.74 -11.37
CA ASP A 181 -4.47 -0.30 -12.38
C ASP A 181 -5.46 -1.40 -11.99
N PHE A 182 -6.67 -1.33 -12.55
CA PHE A 182 -7.75 -2.31 -12.46
C PHE A 182 -7.82 -3.22 -13.71
N TRP A 183 -6.71 -3.37 -14.43
CA TRP A 183 -6.62 -4.20 -15.63
C TRP A 183 -5.64 -5.37 -15.46
N ASN A 184 -4.39 -5.10 -15.09
CA ASN A 184 -3.37 -6.14 -15.02
C ASN A 184 -3.69 -7.14 -13.92
N GLY A 185 -3.53 -8.42 -14.25
CA GLY A 185 -3.93 -9.53 -13.39
C GLY A 185 -5.40 -9.93 -13.54
N ILE A 186 -6.24 -9.10 -14.17
CA ILE A 186 -7.66 -9.37 -14.42
C ILE A 186 -7.92 -9.83 -15.85
N ALA A 187 -7.27 -9.17 -16.82
CA ALA A 187 -7.37 -9.55 -18.23
C ALA A 187 -6.49 -10.77 -18.56
N THR A 188 -6.91 -11.57 -19.55
CA THR A 188 -6.05 -12.57 -20.19
C THR A 188 -4.91 -11.89 -20.95
N THR A 189 -3.74 -12.53 -20.98
CA THR A 189 -2.52 -12.02 -21.64
C THR A 189 -2.28 -12.66 -23.01
N ASP A 190 -3.29 -13.32 -23.56
CA ASP A 190 -3.30 -14.01 -24.85
C ASP A 190 -3.56 -13.08 -26.05
N GLY A 191 -3.63 -11.76 -25.80
CA GLY A 191 -4.01 -10.76 -26.80
C GLY A 191 -5.51 -10.66 -27.06
N LEU A 192 -6.34 -11.49 -26.41
CA LEU A 192 -7.81 -11.43 -26.50
C LEU A 192 -8.42 -10.56 -25.40
N TYR A 193 -7.70 -10.30 -24.31
CA TYR A 193 -8.12 -9.40 -23.24
C TYR A 193 -9.49 -9.75 -22.64
N ASN A 194 -9.79 -11.05 -22.50
CA ASN A 194 -10.96 -11.52 -21.77
C ASN A 194 -10.78 -11.26 -20.27
N ILE A 195 -11.88 -11.20 -19.53
CA ILE A 195 -11.84 -11.46 -18.08
C ILE A 195 -11.31 -12.88 -17.90
N LYS A 196 -10.29 -13.07 -17.07
CA LYS A 196 -9.80 -14.40 -16.71
C LYS A 196 -10.95 -15.26 -16.18
N PRO A 197 -11.08 -16.53 -16.61
CA PRO A 197 -12.23 -17.37 -16.24
C PRO A 197 -12.50 -17.44 -14.74
N GLU A 198 -11.45 -17.52 -13.93
CA GLU A 198 -11.53 -17.58 -12.47
C GLU A 198 -11.97 -16.28 -11.79
N LEU A 199 -12.01 -15.16 -12.53
CA LEU A 199 -12.42 -13.84 -12.05
C LEU A 199 -13.76 -13.40 -12.64
N ASN A 200 -14.34 -14.14 -13.58
CA ASN A 200 -15.57 -13.78 -14.26
C ASN A 200 -16.78 -14.18 -13.41
N SER A 201 -17.75 -13.27 -13.26
CA SER A 201 -19.03 -13.55 -12.59
C SER A 201 -19.97 -14.44 -13.40
N GLY A 202 -19.66 -14.69 -14.67
CA GLY A 202 -20.42 -15.53 -15.60
C GLY A 202 -21.13 -14.73 -16.70
N ASP A 203 -21.27 -13.42 -16.55
CA ASP A 203 -21.90 -12.55 -17.55
C ASP A 203 -20.92 -11.95 -18.57
N GLY A 204 -19.61 -12.15 -18.37
CA GLY A 204 -18.59 -11.59 -19.26
C GLY A 204 -18.44 -10.07 -19.17
N VAL A 205 -18.96 -9.43 -18.12
CA VAL A 205 -18.83 -7.98 -17.85
C VAL A 205 -18.27 -7.73 -16.47
N HIS A 206 -18.79 -8.43 -15.47
CA HIS A 206 -18.49 -8.18 -14.07
C HIS A 206 -17.57 -9.23 -13.49
N LEU A 207 -16.81 -8.79 -12.50
CA LEU A 207 -15.92 -9.65 -11.74
C LEU A 207 -16.68 -10.36 -10.63
N ASN A 208 -16.32 -11.62 -10.36
CA ASN A 208 -16.80 -12.34 -9.19
C ASN A 208 -16.12 -11.85 -7.90
N ASP A 209 -16.42 -12.49 -6.77
CA ASP A 209 -15.84 -12.20 -5.45
C ASP A 209 -14.31 -12.16 -5.46
N LYS A 210 -13.66 -13.10 -6.17
CA LYS A 210 -12.20 -13.16 -6.30
C LYS A 210 -11.66 -11.95 -7.05
N GLY A 211 -12.32 -11.55 -8.13
CA GLY A 211 -11.95 -10.35 -8.86
C GLY A 211 -12.19 -9.06 -8.06
N HIS A 212 -13.28 -8.95 -7.31
CA HIS A 212 -13.49 -7.83 -6.37
C HIS A 212 -12.43 -7.81 -5.26
N GLY A 213 -11.99 -8.96 -4.76
CA GLY A 213 -10.86 -9.07 -3.83
C GLY A 213 -9.56 -8.50 -4.42
N LEU A 214 -9.27 -8.79 -5.69
CA LEU A 214 -8.10 -8.24 -6.39
C LEU A 214 -8.20 -6.72 -6.60
N LEU A 215 -9.39 -6.20 -6.95
CA LEU A 215 -9.63 -4.75 -7.04
C LEU A 215 -9.39 -4.05 -5.70
N PHE A 216 -9.89 -4.65 -4.62
CA PHE A 216 -9.67 -4.16 -3.26
C PHE A 216 -8.17 -4.11 -2.91
N GLN A 217 -7.42 -5.17 -3.19
CA GLN A 217 -5.97 -5.20 -2.95
C GLN A 217 -5.25 -4.07 -3.71
N LYS A 218 -5.60 -3.86 -4.98
CA LYS A 218 -5.03 -2.79 -5.81
C LYS A 218 -5.39 -1.39 -5.29
N ALA A 219 -6.61 -1.21 -4.78
CA ALA A 219 -7.05 0.05 -4.17
C ALA A 219 -6.32 0.33 -2.85
N ILE A 220 -6.10 -0.70 -2.00
CA ILE A 220 -5.36 -0.58 -0.74
C ILE A 220 -3.89 -0.25 -1.01
N ALA A 221 -3.23 -1.02 -1.89
CA ALA A 221 -1.83 -0.81 -2.26
C ALA A 221 -1.57 0.56 -2.89
N LYS A 222 -2.62 1.27 -3.31
CA LYS A 222 -2.48 2.65 -3.80
C LYS A 222 -2.18 3.65 -2.68
N ASN A 223 -2.52 3.30 -1.43
CA ASN A 223 -2.36 4.16 -0.26
C ASN A 223 -2.90 5.58 -0.49
N VAL A 224 -4.17 5.65 -0.87
CA VAL A 224 -4.81 6.91 -1.32
C VAL A 224 -4.88 7.99 -0.25
N PHE A 225 -4.74 7.63 1.03
CA PHE A 225 -4.71 8.57 2.14
C PHE A 225 -3.29 9.06 2.48
N GLY A 226 -2.23 8.41 1.96
CA GLY A 226 -0.84 8.69 2.34
C GLY A 226 -0.49 8.21 3.76
N THR A 227 -1.41 7.48 4.37
CA THR A 227 -1.21 6.67 5.57
C THR A 227 -1.64 5.28 5.14
N GLU A 228 -0.69 4.33 5.06
CA GLU A 228 -1.07 2.93 4.89
C GLU A 228 -2.13 2.63 5.97
N PRO A 229 -3.21 1.89 5.67
CA PRO A 229 -3.98 1.28 6.75
C PRO A 229 -2.94 0.50 7.54
N THR A 230 -2.57 0.96 8.73
CA THR A 230 -1.51 0.34 9.53
C THR A 230 -1.89 -1.13 9.70
N GLY A 231 -1.21 -2.00 8.97
CA GLY A 231 -1.68 -3.35 8.75
C GLY A 231 -1.63 -3.76 7.27
N ASN A 232 -0.55 -4.42 6.85
CA ASN A 232 -0.64 -5.36 5.73
C ASN A 232 -1.80 -6.32 6.07
N ILE A 233 -2.92 -6.23 5.37
CA ILE A 233 -4.08 -7.09 5.66
C ILE A 233 -3.68 -8.51 5.30
N VAL A 234 -3.49 -9.32 6.34
CA VAL A 234 -3.41 -10.76 6.20
C VAL A 234 -4.79 -11.20 5.78
N ASN A 235 -4.97 -11.60 4.52
CA ASN A 235 -6.21 -12.24 4.10
C ASN A 235 -5.91 -13.69 3.72
N ILE A 236 -6.16 -14.61 4.65
CA ILE A 236 -5.98 -16.05 4.44
C ILE A 236 -7.37 -16.60 4.13
N HIS A 237 -7.65 -16.81 2.84
CA HIS A 237 -8.84 -17.52 2.37
C HIS A 237 -8.54 -19.02 2.29
N ILE A 238 -9.42 -19.84 2.86
CA ILE A 238 -9.28 -21.29 2.90
C ILE A 238 -10.62 -21.91 2.52
N GLU A 239 -10.64 -22.67 1.43
CA GLU A 239 -11.77 -23.53 1.09
C GLU A 239 -11.92 -24.59 2.18
N ALA A 240 -13.15 -24.83 2.65
CA ALA A 240 -13.38 -25.67 3.82
C ALA A 240 -12.94 -27.12 3.56
N GLU A 241 -12.97 -27.59 2.31
CA GLU A 241 -12.46 -28.90 1.91
C GLU A 241 -10.93 -29.03 1.90
N LYS A 242 -10.20 -27.94 2.17
CA LYS A 242 -8.73 -27.90 2.23
C LYS A 242 -8.21 -28.00 3.67
N TRP A 243 -8.71 -28.97 4.41
CA TRP A 243 -8.23 -29.27 5.76
C TRP A 243 -6.85 -29.96 5.73
N SER A 244 -6.09 -29.82 6.82
CA SER A 244 -4.88 -30.62 7.09
C SER A 244 -5.21 -31.97 7.74
N ALA A 245 -6.31 -32.05 8.48
CA ALA A 245 -6.86 -33.28 9.06
C ALA A 245 -8.36 -33.12 9.31
N MET A 246 -9.13 -34.20 9.32
CA MET A 246 -10.56 -34.17 9.64
C MET A 246 -11.04 -35.48 10.28
N SER A 247 -12.25 -35.45 10.84
CA SER A 247 -12.98 -36.63 11.29
C SER A 247 -14.49 -36.44 11.09
N GLY A 248 -15.14 -37.45 10.49
CA GLY A 248 -16.60 -37.55 10.38
C GLY A 248 -17.25 -36.80 9.21
N VAL A 249 -16.57 -35.81 8.65
CA VAL A 249 -17.14 -34.95 7.59
C VAL A 249 -17.03 -35.56 6.18
N SER A 250 -17.89 -35.10 5.27
CA SER A 250 -17.84 -35.43 3.83
C SER A 250 -17.96 -34.18 2.97
N THR A 251 -17.55 -34.26 1.70
CA THR A 251 -17.69 -33.14 0.74
C THR A 251 -18.78 -33.39 -0.29
N GLU A 252 -19.34 -32.30 -0.79
CA GLU A 252 -20.27 -32.30 -1.92
C GLU A 252 -20.00 -31.09 -2.81
N ASN A 253 -20.55 -31.10 -4.02
CA ASN A 253 -20.51 -29.92 -4.88
C ASN A 253 -21.31 -28.79 -4.23
N THR A 254 -20.68 -27.63 -4.11
CA THR A 254 -21.34 -26.44 -3.57
C THR A 254 -22.17 -25.74 -4.63
N ALA A 255 -23.34 -25.24 -4.23
CA ALA A 255 -24.10 -24.28 -5.01
C ALA A 255 -23.75 -22.82 -4.65
N ASP A 256 -22.82 -22.61 -3.72
CA ASP A 256 -22.32 -21.28 -3.39
C ASP A 256 -21.45 -20.72 -4.52
N VAL A 257 -21.34 -19.39 -4.56
CA VAL A 257 -20.58 -18.71 -5.61
C VAL A 257 -19.08 -18.97 -5.44
N GLY A 258 -18.42 -19.41 -6.52
CA GLY A 258 -16.96 -19.48 -6.61
C GLY A 258 -16.28 -20.66 -5.91
N GLY A 259 -17.03 -21.53 -5.21
CA GLY A 259 -16.51 -22.77 -4.62
C GLY A 259 -16.68 -23.97 -5.55
N THR A 260 -15.79 -24.96 -5.42
CA THR A 260 -15.94 -26.25 -6.14
C THR A 260 -16.65 -27.29 -5.29
N GLN A 261 -16.34 -27.34 -4.00
CA GLN A 261 -16.96 -28.22 -3.03
C GLN A 261 -17.29 -27.43 -1.76
N ASN A 262 -18.19 -27.95 -0.95
CA ASN A 262 -18.33 -27.57 0.44
C ASN A 262 -18.17 -28.81 1.32
N VAL A 263 -18.06 -28.59 2.62
CA VAL A 263 -18.09 -29.64 3.62
C VAL A 263 -19.49 -29.73 4.23
N GLY A 264 -19.97 -30.95 4.38
CA GLY A 264 -21.28 -31.31 4.94
C GLY A 264 -21.24 -32.65 5.67
N TRP A 265 -22.42 -33.21 5.96
CA TRP A 265 -22.59 -34.38 6.84
C TRP A 265 -21.88 -34.18 8.19
N ILE A 266 -21.94 -32.96 8.72
CA ILE A 266 -21.25 -32.59 9.95
C ILE A 266 -22.17 -32.91 11.14
N ASP A 267 -21.86 -33.99 11.84
CA ASP A 267 -22.55 -34.42 13.05
C ASP A 267 -21.87 -33.86 14.32
N ASN A 268 -22.53 -34.01 15.47
CA ASN A 268 -21.97 -33.57 16.75
C ASN A 268 -20.65 -34.30 17.05
N GLY A 269 -19.57 -33.53 17.26
CA GLY A 269 -18.24 -34.07 17.53
C GLY A 269 -17.31 -34.10 16.32
N ASP A 270 -17.85 -34.00 15.10
CA ASP A 270 -17.06 -33.95 13.86
C ASP A 270 -16.21 -32.69 13.79
N TRP A 271 -15.05 -32.80 13.15
CA TRP A 271 -14.09 -31.70 13.12
C TRP A 271 -13.20 -31.67 11.88
N MET A 272 -12.68 -30.47 11.61
CA MET A 272 -11.68 -30.18 10.58
C MET A 272 -10.57 -29.32 11.19
N GLU A 273 -9.33 -29.59 10.81
CA GLU A 273 -8.16 -28.79 11.19
C GLU A 273 -7.57 -28.08 9.98
N TYR A 274 -7.10 -26.85 10.19
CA TYR A 274 -6.48 -26.02 9.17
C TYR A 274 -5.16 -25.46 9.71
N SER A 275 -4.09 -25.61 8.93
CA SER A 275 -2.80 -24.98 9.21
C SER A 275 -2.80 -23.56 8.65
N VAL A 276 -2.60 -22.56 9.51
CA VAL A 276 -2.60 -21.15 9.16
C VAL A 276 -1.30 -20.50 9.61
N ASN A 277 -0.61 -19.81 8.71
CA ASN A 277 0.57 -19.04 9.08
C ASN A 277 0.17 -17.59 9.39
N VAL A 278 0.20 -17.25 10.68
CA VAL A 278 -0.23 -15.94 11.17
C VAL A 278 1.01 -15.06 11.32
N PRO A 279 1.15 -13.93 10.63
CA PRO A 279 2.40 -13.16 10.68
C PRO A 279 2.60 -12.39 11.98
N ALA A 280 1.54 -12.10 12.74
CA ALA A 280 1.61 -11.38 13.99
C ALA A 280 0.63 -11.93 15.03
N ALA A 281 0.93 -11.75 16.32
CA ALA A 281 -0.06 -12.01 17.35
C ALA A 281 -1.06 -10.85 17.38
N GLY A 282 -2.36 -11.14 17.48
CA GLY A 282 -3.36 -10.08 17.46
C GLY A 282 -4.79 -10.59 17.38
N SER A 283 -5.73 -9.65 17.35
CA SER A 283 -7.14 -9.92 17.11
C SER A 283 -7.41 -9.92 15.61
N TYR A 284 -7.84 -11.06 15.10
CA TYR A 284 -8.22 -11.26 13.71
C TYR A 284 -9.73 -11.37 13.58
N THR A 285 -10.24 -10.92 12.44
CA THR A 285 -11.61 -11.15 12.00
C THR A 285 -11.64 -12.46 11.23
N MET A 286 -12.29 -13.48 11.77
CA MET A 286 -12.50 -14.76 11.10
C MET A 286 -13.94 -14.84 10.59
N SER A 287 -14.10 -15.05 9.29
CA SER A 287 -15.38 -15.19 8.60
C SER A 287 -15.58 -16.63 8.16
N PHE A 288 -16.81 -17.12 8.25
CA PHE A 288 -17.21 -18.48 7.91
C PHE A 288 -18.42 -18.42 6.98
N ARG A 289 -18.38 -19.14 5.87
CA ARG A 289 -19.48 -19.22 4.92
C ARG A 289 -20.31 -20.47 5.16
N LEU A 290 -21.48 -20.30 5.75
CA LEU A 290 -22.23 -21.36 6.41
C LEU A 290 -23.63 -21.51 5.83
N ALA A 291 -24.16 -22.74 5.87
CA ALA A 291 -25.54 -23.05 5.51
C ALA A 291 -26.15 -24.04 6.51
N SER A 292 -27.41 -23.84 6.88
CA SER A 292 -28.18 -24.82 7.65
C SER A 292 -29.68 -24.60 7.47
N PRO A 293 -30.47 -25.67 7.25
CA PRO A 293 -31.93 -25.59 7.33
C PRO A 293 -32.44 -25.59 8.78
N TYR A 294 -31.57 -25.82 9.77
CA TYR A 294 -31.96 -26.07 11.15
C TYR A 294 -31.58 -24.93 12.09
N ASN A 295 -32.38 -24.77 13.14
CA ASN A 295 -32.03 -23.92 14.28
C ASN A 295 -31.08 -24.65 15.23
N GLY A 296 -30.22 -23.90 15.92
CA GLY A 296 -29.40 -24.42 17.01
C GLY A 296 -28.09 -25.12 16.58
N ALA A 297 -27.74 -25.06 15.29
CA ALA A 297 -26.44 -25.51 14.82
C ALA A 297 -25.31 -24.62 15.37
N GLN A 298 -24.27 -25.24 15.94
CA GLN A 298 -23.15 -24.56 16.57
C GLN A 298 -21.85 -25.35 16.39
N PHE A 299 -20.75 -24.60 16.28
CA PHE A 299 -19.40 -25.15 16.28
C PHE A 299 -18.47 -24.29 17.12
N GLN A 300 -17.35 -24.89 17.54
CA GLN A 300 -16.26 -24.20 18.20
C GLN A 300 -15.06 -24.05 17.26
N VAL A 301 -14.41 -22.91 17.38
CA VAL A 301 -13.09 -22.66 16.82
C VAL A 301 -12.10 -22.79 17.96
N SER A 302 -11.12 -23.67 17.84
CA SER A 302 -10.14 -23.91 18.90
C SER A 302 -8.71 -24.02 18.38
N LYS A 303 -7.75 -23.83 19.28
CA LYS A 303 -6.33 -24.09 19.08
C LYS A 303 -5.83 -24.98 20.21
N GLY A 304 -5.47 -26.22 19.89
CA GLY A 304 -5.22 -27.23 20.90
C GLY A 304 -6.46 -27.42 21.79
N THR A 305 -6.31 -27.27 23.10
CA THR A 305 -7.43 -27.36 24.06
C THR A 305 -8.15 -26.03 24.31
N ALA A 306 -7.63 -24.91 23.78
CA ALA A 306 -8.20 -23.58 24.01
C ALA A 306 -9.30 -23.27 22.99
N VAL A 307 -10.52 -23.01 23.47
CA VAL A 307 -11.63 -22.52 22.64
C VAL A 307 -11.43 -21.01 22.40
N LEU A 308 -11.32 -20.63 21.13
CA LEU A 308 -11.15 -19.25 20.69
C LEU A 308 -12.49 -18.55 20.44
N SER A 309 -13.48 -19.29 19.95
CA SER A 309 -14.83 -18.80 19.72
C SER A 309 -15.84 -19.93 19.67
N THR A 310 -17.08 -19.65 20.08
CA THR A 310 -18.24 -20.51 19.78
C THR A 310 -19.12 -19.76 18.78
N VAL A 311 -19.42 -20.42 17.66
CA VAL A 311 -20.14 -19.84 16.53
C VAL A 311 -21.50 -20.50 16.43
N THR A 312 -22.55 -19.67 16.36
CA THR A 312 -23.89 -20.12 16.02
C THR A 312 -24.08 -20.00 14.52
N VAL A 313 -24.51 -21.08 13.89
CA VAL A 313 -24.83 -21.13 12.47
C VAL A 313 -26.26 -20.60 12.29
N PRO A 314 -26.48 -19.58 11.44
CA PRO A 314 -27.81 -19.05 11.19
C PRO A 314 -28.66 -20.04 10.39
N ILE A 315 -29.99 -19.94 10.55
CA ILE A 315 -30.94 -20.65 9.70
C ILE A 315 -30.93 -19.97 8.33
N THR A 316 -30.38 -20.66 7.33
CA THR A 316 -30.34 -20.18 5.95
C THR A 316 -31.44 -20.78 5.08
N GLY A 317 -32.14 -21.79 5.58
CA GLY A 317 -33.33 -22.39 4.98
C GLY A 317 -33.06 -23.65 4.16
N THR A 318 -31.88 -23.80 3.56
CA THR A 318 -31.45 -25.03 2.85
C THR A 318 -29.99 -25.35 3.12
N TRP A 319 -29.55 -26.57 2.77
CA TRP A 319 -28.14 -27.01 2.85
C TRP A 319 -27.18 -26.24 1.95
N GLN A 320 -27.72 -25.50 0.98
CA GLN A 320 -26.97 -24.85 -0.09
C GLN A 320 -27.37 -23.37 -0.25
N THR A 321 -28.03 -22.81 0.77
CA THR A 321 -28.27 -21.37 0.89
C THR A 321 -27.30 -20.84 1.93
N TRP A 322 -26.47 -19.87 1.55
CA TRP A 322 -25.25 -19.56 2.28
C TRP A 322 -25.29 -18.16 2.92
N GLN A 323 -24.80 -18.05 4.14
CA GLN A 323 -24.60 -16.78 4.86
C GLN A 323 -23.19 -16.73 5.46
N THR A 324 -22.62 -15.53 5.52
CA THR A 324 -21.31 -15.33 6.13
C THR A 324 -21.48 -14.89 7.58
N VAL A 325 -20.81 -15.59 8.50
CA VAL A 325 -20.77 -15.26 9.91
C VAL A 325 -19.36 -14.87 10.29
N THR A 326 -19.20 -13.76 11.01
CA THR A 326 -17.90 -13.22 11.38
C THR A 326 -17.70 -13.21 12.90
N ARG A 327 -16.48 -13.51 13.35
CA ARG A 327 -16.06 -13.45 14.76
C ARG A 327 -14.69 -12.80 14.90
N ALA A 328 -14.47 -12.10 16.00
CA ALA A 328 -13.14 -11.70 16.42
C ALA A 328 -12.46 -12.87 17.14
N ILE A 329 -11.24 -13.21 16.76
CA ILE A 329 -10.46 -14.33 17.29
C ILE A 329 -9.02 -13.87 17.54
N ASN A 330 -8.47 -14.17 18.71
CA ASN A 330 -7.08 -13.86 19.01
C ASN A 330 -6.17 -15.01 18.57
N LEU A 331 -5.21 -14.70 17.69
CA LEU A 331 -4.21 -15.64 17.20
C LEU A 331 -2.82 -15.19 17.65
N SER A 332 -1.89 -16.14 17.77
CA SER A 332 -0.47 -15.81 18.00
C SER A 332 0.27 -15.87 16.66
N ALA A 333 1.40 -15.18 16.55
CA ALA A 333 2.25 -15.26 15.38
C ALA A 333 2.77 -16.69 15.14
N GLY A 334 3.17 -16.96 13.89
CA GLY A 334 3.66 -18.24 13.39
C GLY A 334 2.57 -19.17 12.87
N THR A 335 3.01 -20.35 12.43
CA THR A 335 2.12 -21.43 11.99
C THR A 335 1.32 -21.97 13.16
N GLN A 336 -0.01 -21.97 13.03
CA GLN A 336 -0.96 -22.47 14.02
C GLN A 336 -1.90 -23.48 13.37
N THR A 337 -2.31 -24.49 14.13
CA THR A 337 -3.40 -25.37 13.73
C THR A 337 -4.68 -24.91 14.39
N ILE A 338 -5.68 -24.53 13.58
CA ILE A 338 -7.01 -24.14 14.01
C ILE A 338 -7.97 -25.29 13.74
N ARG A 339 -8.74 -25.67 14.74
CA ARG A 339 -9.79 -26.69 14.63
C ARG A 339 -11.16 -26.04 14.60
N ILE A 340 -11.98 -26.47 13.67
CA ILE A 340 -13.43 -26.24 13.64
C ILE A 340 -14.09 -27.55 14.05
N GLN A 341 -14.86 -27.55 15.14
CA GLN A 341 -15.53 -28.74 15.66
C GLN A 341 -17.01 -28.47 15.92
N SER A 342 -17.88 -29.28 15.33
CA SER A 342 -19.32 -29.22 15.62
C SER A 342 -19.58 -29.65 17.06
N ILE A 343 -20.39 -28.86 17.77
CA ILE A 343 -20.78 -29.12 19.17
C ILE A 343 -22.30 -29.27 19.34
N SER A 344 -23.02 -29.37 18.22
CA SER A 344 -24.46 -29.47 18.16
C SER A 344 -24.89 -30.69 17.36
N THR A 345 -26.06 -31.24 17.68
CA THR A 345 -26.70 -32.30 16.89
C THR A 345 -27.42 -31.77 15.65
N ALA A 346 -27.66 -30.46 15.55
CA ALA A 346 -28.20 -29.84 14.35
C ALA A 346 -27.10 -29.72 13.29
N GLY A 347 -27.34 -30.32 12.11
CA GLY A 347 -26.38 -30.32 11.01
C GLY A 347 -26.24 -28.95 10.32
N TRP A 348 -25.07 -28.75 9.71
CA TRP A 348 -24.72 -27.54 8.97
C TRP A 348 -23.65 -27.86 7.92
N ASN A 349 -23.53 -26.98 6.93
CA ASN A 349 -22.51 -27.01 5.90
C ASN A 349 -21.61 -25.77 6.00
N ILE A 350 -20.37 -25.90 5.55
CA ILE A 350 -19.40 -24.80 5.43
C ILE A 350 -18.69 -24.85 4.08
N ASN A 351 -18.59 -23.71 3.42
CA ASN A 351 -17.96 -23.58 2.11
C ASN A 351 -16.51 -23.10 2.24
N TRP A 352 -16.28 -22.01 2.97
CA TRP A 352 -14.93 -21.47 3.20
C TRP A 352 -14.83 -20.76 4.55
N LEU A 353 -13.59 -20.55 4.98
CA LEU A 353 -13.22 -19.66 6.07
C LEU A 353 -12.19 -18.63 5.59
N GLU A 354 -12.30 -17.40 6.08
CA GLU A 354 -11.41 -16.30 5.74
C GLU A 354 -10.90 -15.67 7.05
N ILE A 355 -9.58 -15.49 7.17
CA ILE A 355 -8.95 -14.80 8.30
C ILE A 355 -8.42 -13.47 7.78
N ALA A 356 -9.05 -12.38 8.20
CA ALA A 356 -8.68 -11.02 7.89
C ALA A 356 -8.21 -10.29 9.15
N GLY A 357 -7.03 -9.68 9.16
CA GLY A 357 -6.60 -8.88 10.31
C GLY A 357 -5.45 -7.94 10.01
N ALA A 358 -5.29 -6.96 10.90
CA ALA A 358 -4.15 -6.04 10.87
C ALA A 358 -2.86 -6.84 11.05
N SER A 359 -1.85 -6.58 10.22
CA SER A 359 -0.48 -6.99 10.55
C SER A 359 -0.04 -6.34 11.85
N ALA A 360 1.07 -6.82 12.41
CA ALA A 360 1.83 -6.02 13.37
C ALA A 360 2.02 -4.60 12.80
N ALA A 361 2.00 -3.60 13.68
CA ALA A 361 2.42 -2.25 13.30
C ALA A 361 3.83 -2.37 12.69
N ASN A 362 3.99 -1.86 11.47
CA ASN A 362 5.26 -1.90 10.77
C ASN A 362 6.36 -1.31 11.66
N GLN A 363 7.42 -2.07 11.90
CA GLN A 363 8.56 -1.57 12.64
C GLN A 363 9.41 -0.75 11.67
N SER A 364 9.90 0.41 12.11
CA SER A 364 10.79 1.20 11.26
C SER A 364 12.08 0.41 11.00
N PRO A 365 12.66 0.52 9.80
CA PRO A 365 13.92 -0.12 9.51
C PRO A 365 15.02 0.53 10.35
N THR A 366 16.20 -0.08 10.40
CA THR A 366 17.42 0.56 10.86
C THR A 366 18.25 0.93 9.66
N ALA A 367 18.71 2.18 9.58
CA ALA A 367 19.68 2.64 8.60
C ALA A 367 21.07 2.69 9.24
N ASN A 368 22.10 2.37 8.46
CA ASN A 368 23.49 2.53 8.85
C ASN A 368 24.27 3.09 7.65
N ALA A 369 24.77 4.32 7.76
CA ALA A 369 25.53 5.01 6.72
C ALA A 369 27.00 4.57 6.66
N GLY A 370 27.41 3.69 7.56
CA GLY A 370 28.79 3.23 7.72
C GLY A 370 29.62 4.18 8.59
N ALA A 371 30.87 3.80 8.84
CA ALA A 371 31.77 4.61 9.65
C ALA A 371 32.24 5.88 8.93
N ASP A 372 32.46 6.95 9.71
CA ASP A 372 33.05 8.21 9.28
C ASP A 372 34.35 8.00 8.48
N LYS A 373 34.58 8.90 7.52
CA LYS A 373 35.71 8.81 6.60
C LYS A 373 36.59 10.04 6.73
N THR A 374 37.90 9.80 6.62
CA THR A 374 38.89 10.87 6.44
C THR A 374 39.71 10.58 5.19
N ILE A 375 39.81 11.58 4.31
CA ILE A 375 40.69 11.56 3.14
C ILE A 375 41.58 12.81 3.17
N THR A 376 42.70 12.75 2.45
CA THR A 376 43.64 13.86 2.33
C THR A 376 43.82 14.15 0.85
N LEU A 377 43.77 15.44 0.46
CA LEU A 377 44.02 15.84 -0.92
C LEU A 377 45.41 15.34 -1.38
N PRO A 378 45.57 14.92 -2.65
CA PRO A 378 44.66 15.16 -3.78
C PRO A 378 43.49 14.17 -3.93
N ALA A 379 43.32 13.20 -3.01
CA ALA A 379 42.14 12.33 -3.05
C ALA A 379 40.88 13.15 -2.73
N ASN A 380 39.97 13.27 -3.71
CA ASN A 380 38.76 14.09 -3.63
C ASN A 380 37.47 13.26 -3.77
N SER A 381 37.57 11.95 -3.57
CA SER A 381 36.46 11.01 -3.61
C SER A 381 36.61 9.91 -2.58
N VAL A 382 35.50 9.41 -2.05
CA VAL A 382 35.49 8.29 -1.10
C VAL A 382 34.22 7.44 -1.28
N SER A 383 34.35 6.13 -1.09
CA SER A 383 33.20 5.22 -1.08
C SER A 383 32.51 5.22 0.29
N LEU A 384 31.19 5.34 0.26
CA LEU A 384 30.31 5.18 1.40
C LEU A 384 29.57 3.84 1.26
N SER A 385 29.60 3.02 2.30
CA SER A 385 28.99 1.69 2.32
C SER A 385 27.88 1.69 3.33
N GLY A 386 26.65 1.90 2.85
CA GLY A 386 25.46 1.88 3.67
C GLY A 386 24.82 0.49 3.76
N SER A 387 24.02 0.29 4.79
CA SER A 387 23.16 -0.88 4.94
C SER A 387 21.84 -0.52 5.61
N GLY A 388 20.86 -1.42 5.45
CA GLY A 388 19.56 -1.32 6.08
C GLY A 388 19.11 -2.69 6.55
N SER A 389 18.42 -2.74 7.68
CA SER A 389 17.80 -3.96 8.21
C SER A 389 16.40 -3.65 8.68
N ASP A 390 15.48 -4.57 8.44
CA ASP A 390 14.08 -4.41 8.85
C ASP A 390 13.66 -5.57 9.76
N PRO A 391 13.22 -5.32 11.00
CA PRO A 391 12.88 -6.37 11.96
C PRO A 391 11.72 -7.29 11.55
N ASP A 392 10.78 -6.80 10.74
CA ASP A 392 9.55 -7.51 10.36
C ASP A 392 9.34 -7.61 8.84
N GLY A 393 10.36 -7.27 8.05
CA GLY A 393 10.27 -7.29 6.60
C GLY A 393 11.62 -7.25 5.89
N SER A 394 11.68 -6.48 4.81
CA SER A 394 12.83 -6.34 3.92
C SER A 394 12.97 -4.89 3.45
N ILE A 395 14.18 -4.50 3.06
CA ILE A 395 14.44 -3.14 2.59
C ILE A 395 13.97 -2.97 1.15
N ALA A 396 13.10 -1.98 0.92
CA ALA A 396 12.61 -1.63 -0.41
C ALA A 396 13.57 -0.70 -1.15
N SER A 397 14.14 0.30 -0.48
CA SER A 397 15.01 1.27 -1.13
C SER A 397 16.02 1.95 -0.20
N TYR A 398 17.08 2.47 -0.83
CA TYR A 398 18.11 3.31 -0.23
C TYR A 398 18.10 4.68 -0.90
N ALA A 399 18.39 5.75 -0.16
CA ALA A 399 18.52 7.09 -0.70
C ALA A 399 19.62 7.88 0.04
N TRP A 400 20.67 8.25 -0.69
CA TRP A 400 21.76 9.09 -0.23
C TRP A 400 21.50 10.56 -0.56
N SER A 401 21.72 11.44 0.40
CA SER A 401 21.68 12.88 0.22
C SER A 401 22.83 13.57 0.96
N LYS A 402 23.18 14.79 0.54
CA LYS A 402 24.15 15.62 1.26
C LYS A 402 23.40 16.59 2.16
N VAL A 403 23.66 16.50 3.47
CA VAL A 403 23.04 17.36 4.49
C VAL A 403 23.80 18.67 4.62
N SER A 404 25.14 18.62 4.62
CA SER A 404 26.00 19.81 4.75
C SER A 404 27.35 19.64 4.06
N GLY A 405 28.11 20.74 3.93
CA GLY A 405 29.42 20.79 3.28
C GLY A 405 29.39 21.48 1.90
N GLY A 406 30.57 21.56 1.26
CA GLY A 406 30.77 22.16 -0.06
C GLY A 406 30.09 21.39 -1.20
N ALA A 407 30.32 21.79 -2.46
CA ALA A 407 29.83 21.03 -3.61
C ALA A 407 30.36 19.58 -3.60
N ALA A 408 29.50 18.61 -3.93
CA ALA A 408 29.85 17.20 -3.99
C ALA A 408 28.86 16.46 -4.89
N THR A 409 29.33 15.42 -5.57
CA THR A 409 28.51 14.55 -6.43
C THR A 409 28.33 13.20 -5.76
N ILE A 410 27.09 12.70 -5.69
CA ILE A 410 26.76 11.34 -5.24
C ILE A 410 26.47 10.51 -6.48
N ASN A 411 27.32 9.52 -6.79
CA ASN A 411 27.26 8.83 -8.08
C ASN A 411 26.06 7.89 -8.22
N SER A 412 25.75 7.14 -7.16
CA SER A 412 24.65 6.15 -7.13
C SER A 412 23.74 6.42 -5.92
N PRO A 413 22.96 7.51 -5.94
CA PRO A 413 22.22 7.94 -4.76
C PRO A 413 21.16 6.93 -4.28
N SER A 414 20.72 6.00 -5.13
CA SER A 414 19.70 5.01 -4.78
C SER A 414 20.25 3.62 -4.41
N ALA A 415 21.57 3.45 -4.33
CA ALA A 415 22.21 2.19 -3.97
C ALA A 415 22.62 2.18 -2.49
N ALA A 416 22.69 0.99 -1.88
CA ALA A 416 23.18 0.84 -0.49
C ALA A 416 24.60 1.42 -0.33
N SER A 417 25.48 1.13 -1.30
CA SER A 417 26.82 1.72 -1.38
C SER A 417 26.92 2.69 -2.56
N THR A 418 27.61 3.81 -2.35
CA THR A 418 27.83 4.86 -3.35
C THR A 418 29.23 5.45 -3.24
N THR A 419 29.68 6.18 -4.26
CA THR A 419 30.89 7.01 -4.19
C THR A 419 30.48 8.47 -4.18
N VAL A 420 31.05 9.23 -3.24
CA VAL A 420 30.97 10.69 -3.24
C VAL A 420 32.27 11.26 -3.82
N SER A 421 32.15 12.25 -4.70
CA SER A 421 33.28 12.80 -5.44
C SER A 421 33.21 14.32 -5.58
N GLY A 422 34.31 14.93 -6.04
CA GLY A 422 34.42 16.38 -6.19
C GLY A 422 34.58 17.12 -4.86
N LEU A 423 35.11 16.44 -3.84
CA LEU A 423 35.23 17.00 -2.50
C LEU A 423 36.44 17.93 -2.37
N ALA A 424 36.21 19.18 -1.99
CA ALA A 424 37.25 20.11 -1.56
C ALA A 424 37.55 19.95 -0.06
N GLN A 425 38.69 20.49 0.41
CA GLN A 425 39.04 20.51 1.84
C GLN A 425 37.87 21.04 2.70
N GLY A 426 37.53 20.31 3.75
CA GLY A 426 36.39 20.64 4.62
C GLY A 426 35.69 19.40 5.19
N SER A 427 34.55 19.62 5.84
CA SER A 427 33.71 18.56 6.43
C SER A 427 32.36 18.48 5.71
N TYR A 428 31.92 17.26 5.43
CA TYR A 428 30.67 16.96 4.72
C TYR A 428 29.86 15.96 5.53
N ILE A 429 28.55 16.18 5.63
CA ILE A 429 27.62 15.21 6.21
C ILE A 429 26.76 14.65 5.09
N PHE A 430 26.81 13.34 4.90
CA PHE A 430 25.93 12.61 3.99
C PHE A 430 24.95 11.75 4.79
N ARG A 431 23.70 11.71 4.35
CA ARG A 431 22.62 10.94 4.97
C ARG A 431 22.26 9.75 4.10
N LEU A 432 22.24 8.57 4.69
CA LEU A 432 21.54 7.41 4.12
C LEU A 432 20.13 7.37 4.71
N THR A 433 19.11 7.39 3.86
CA THR A 433 17.73 7.05 4.22
C THR A 433 17.41 5.66 3.69
N VAL A 434 16.86 4.81 4.56
CA VAL A 434 16.43 3.45 4.24
C VAL A 434 14.91 3.40 4.36
N THR A 435 14.24 2.78 3.39
CA THR A 435 12.79 2.55 3.39
C THR A 435 12.53 1.06 3.33
N ASP A 436 11.69 0.54 4.23
CA ASP A 436 11.29 -0.86 4.23
C ASP A 436 10.19 -1.15 3.18
N ASN A 437 9.82 -2.43 3.04
CA ASN A 437 8.78 -2.93 2.14
C ASN A 437 7.36 -2.54 2.55
N ALA A 438 7.18 -1.88 3.69
CA ALA A 438 5.93 -1.35 4.20
C ALA A 438 5.94 0.20 4.29
N GLY A 439 6.98 0.84 3.73
CA GLY A 439 7.10 2.29 3.57
C GLY A 439 7.62 3.07 4.78
N ALA A 440 7.94 2.45 5.93
CA ALA A 440 8.56 3.22 7.02
C ALA A 440 10.03 3.50 6.70
N THR A 441 10.53 4.61 7.25
CA THR A 441 11.85 5.14 6.94
C THR A 441 12.68 5.35 8.19
N ALA A 442 13.96 5.06 8.10
CA ALA A 442 14.97 5.51 9.05
C ALA A 442 16.16 6.10 8.31
N PHE A 443 16.99 6.85 9.03
CA PHE A 443 18.19 7.45 8.45
C PHE A 443 19.37 7.37 9.40
N ASP A 444 20.56 7.42 8.82
CA ASP A 444 21.83 7.57 9.52
C ASP A 444 22.74 8.52 8.74
N ASP A 445 23.61 9.23 9.45
CA ASP A 445 24.49 10.25 8.90
C ASP A 445 25.96 9.80 9.01
N VAL A 446 26.75 10.05 7.96
CA VAL A 446 28.19 9.79 7.95
C VAL A 446 28.96 11.10 7.71
N LEU A 447 29.98 11.34 8.53
CA LEU A 447 30.90 12.46 8.39
C LEU A 447 32.05 12.08 7.47
N VAL A 448 32.30 12.91 6.46
CA VAL A 448 33.49 12.83 5.61
C VAL A 448 34.34 14.08 5.84
N THR A 449 35.55 13.87 6.35
CA THR A 449 36.56 14.92 6.53
C THR A 449 37.59 14.87 5.42
N VAL A 450 37.81 16.00 4.76
CA VAL A 450 38.81 16.17 3.69
C VAL A 450 39.89 17.10 4.21
N ASN A 451 41.07 16.55 4.48
CA ASN A 451 42.23 17.31 4.89
C ASN A 451 42.89 17.99 3.69
N GLY A 452 43.52 19.14 3.95
CA GLY A 452 44.36 19.82 2.96
C GLY A 452 45.52 18.94 2.51
N ALA A 453 46.05 19.19 1.30
CA ALA A 453 47.18 18.41 0.79
C ALA A 453 48.38 18.52 1.74
N THR A 454 49.03 17.40 2.03
CA THR A 454 50.31 17.42 2.74
C THR A 454 51.34 18.07 1.84
N GLY A 455 51.56 19.37 2.02
CA GLY A 455 52.64 20.06 1.35
C GLY A 455 53.97 19.48 1.84
N THR A 456 54.71 18.80 0.97
CA THR A 456 56.16 18.69 1.16
C THR A 456 56.72 20.09 0.96
N SER A 457 57.09 20.76 2.05
CA SER A 457 58.03 21.87 1.96
C SER A 457 59.35 21.26 1.50
N SER A 458 59.67 21.40 0.22
CA SER A 458 61.02 21.17 -0.28
C SER A 458 61.82 22.43 0.05
N ARG A 459 62.59 22.42 1.14
CA ARG A 459 63.67 23.39 1.31
C ARG A 459 64.70 23.06 0.23
N ILE A 460 64.80 23.91 -0.79
CA ILE A 460 65.94 23.87 -1.72
C ILE A 460 66.97 24.79 -1.08
N GLU A 461 68.08 24.21 -0.62
CA GLU A 461 69.19 25.02 -0.16
C GLU A 461 69.77 25.81 -1.35
N ALA A 462 70.15 27.06 -1.12
CA ALA A 462 70.62 27.94 -2.19
C ALA A 462 71.87 27.39 -2.89
N GLU A 463 72.68 26.61 -2.17
CA GLU A 463 73.88 25.93 -2.64
C GLU A 463 73.62 24.69 -3.50
N ASN A 464 72.36 24.25 -3.64
CA ASN A 464 72.00 23.06 -4.42
C ASN A 464 71.49 23.45 -5.82
N TRP A 465 72.44 23.73 -6.73
CA TRP A 465 72.17 24.29 -8.06
C TRP A 465 72.61 23.37 -9.21
N SER A 466 71.95 23.52 -10.36
CA SER A 466 72.29 22.78 -11.60
C SER A 466 73.08 23.61 -12.62
N ALA A 467 73.01 24.95 -12.55
CA ALA A 467 73.94 25.87 -13.20
C ALA A 467 74.05 27.20 -12.43
N MET A 468 75.22 27.81 -12.37
CA MET A 468 75.46 29.17 -11.86
C MET A 468 76.38 29.95 -12.81
N SER A 469 76.23 31.27 -12.86
CA SER A 469 77.10 32.18 -13.61
C SER A 469 77.32 33.45 -12.80
N GLY A 470 78.58 33.81 -12.54
CA GLY A 470 78.93 35.02 -11.80
C GLY A 470 78.74 34.96 -10.28
N VAL A 471 78.56 33.77 -9.69
CA VAL A 471 78.36 33.61 -8.24
C VAL A 471 79.29 32.51 -7.72
N LEU A 472 79.86 32.70 -6.52
CA LEU A 472 80.73 31.74 -5.85
C LEU A 472 80.05 31.19 -4.58
N THR A 473 80.53 30.04 -4.08
CA THR A 473 80.13 29.51 -2.77
C THR A 473 81.24 29.73 -1.76
N GLU A 474 80.91 30.07 -0.51
CA GLU A 474 81.87 30.19 0.58
C GLU A 474 81.55 29.25 1.74
N ASN A 475 82.56 28.89 2.53
CA ASN A 475 82.38 28.02 3.68
C ASN A 475 81.69 28.78 4.82
N CYS A 476 80.57 28.27 5.31
CA CYS A 476 79.90 28.84 6.47
C CYS A 476 80.35 28.19 7.79
N SER A 477 80.18 28.91 8.90
CA SER A 477 80.56 28.45 10.25
C SER A 477 79.71 27.28 10.77
N GLU A 478 78.60 26.97 10.12
CA GLU A 478 77.71 25.84 10.47
C GLU A 478 78.04 24.55 9.69
N GLY A 479 79.10 24.54 8.87
CA GLY A 479 79.61 23.34 8.19
C GLY A 479 78.93 23.02 6.86
N THR A 480 78.24 23.98 6.25
CA THR A 480 77.68 23.92 4.89
C THR A 480 78.23 25.06 4.01
N LEU A 481 77.96 25.03 2.71
CA LEU A 481 78.35 26.09 1.77
C LEU A 481 77.22 27.12 1.68
N ASP A 482 77.53 28.41 1.83
CA ASP A 482 76.58 29.49 1.54
C ASP A 482 76.86 30.07 0.14
N VAL A 483 75.82 30.60 -0.51
CA VAL A 483 75.97 31.33 -1.79
C VAL A 483 76.40 32.76 -1.49
N GLY A 484 77.60 33.16 -1.91
CA GLY A 484 78.24 34.43 -1.55
C GLY A 484 78.96 35.12 -2.73
N TRP A 485 78.97 36.46 -2.68
CA TRP A 485 79.49 37.42 -3.67
C TRP A 485 78.88 37.34 -5.09
N ILE A 486 78.22 38.44 -5.50
CA ILE A 486 77.73 38.72 -6.87
C ILE A 486 78.79 39.49 -7.65
#